data_AF-A0A2X2L5U5-F1
#
_entry.id   AF-A0A2X2L5U5-F1
#
_cell.length_a   1.000
_cell.length_b   1.000
_cell.length_c   1.000
_cell.angle_alpha   90.00
_cell.angle_beta   90.00
_cell.angle_gamma   90.00
#
_symmetry.space_group_name_H-M   'P 1'
#
loop_
_entity.id
_entity.type
_entity.pdbx_description
1 polymer ?
#
loop_
_entity_poly.entity_id
_entity_poly.type
_entity_poly.pdbx_seq_one_letter_code
_entity_poly.pdbx_strand_id
1 'polypeptide(L)'
;MAMIWNAIVAIYGKHIRHKSERMLSASDYCVHFEYSSTLDKINRMKKVILILTIIVIALSCSRDDIVDSKLEDNPIVTFNIPADFPSLNNAFKSNKPTKYGVELGGKLFHEKRFSGNNTISCASCHNPALAFSDGKMQAVGIDDRVGFRNTPPLQNLAFMKFYNWDGNILELEKQPLVPIITHEEMNSSILEVIGKINGDFDYKVLFKKAFGDENITPERIYKSIGQYEYTLISADSKYDKVKRGEGEQFTIEEERGYQLFKLKCESCHASELFTDQSFRNVGFR
;
A
#
# COMPACT_ATOMS: atom_id res chain seq x y z
N MET A 1 -18.93 8.25 -29.61
CA MET A 1 -19.35 9.66 -29.50
C MET A 1 -20.03 10.11 -30.80
N ALA A 2 -21.24 9.62 -31.05
CA ALA A 2 -21.99 9.83 -32.29
C ALA A 2 -23.40 10.39 -32.01
N MET A 3 -23.52 11.32 -31.05
CA MET A 3 -24.82 11.75 -30.53
C MET A 3 -24.98 13.26 -30.31
N ILE A 4 -24.10 14.10 -30.87
CA ILE A 4 -24.19 15.57 -30.71
C ILE A 4 -24.38 16.30 -32.07
N TRP A 5 -24.36 15.59 -33.20
CA TRP A 5 -24.47 16.22 -34.52
C TRP A 5 -25.91 16.53 -34.98
N ASN A 6 -26.93 15.88 -34.40
CA ASN A 6 -28.31 15.96 -34.92
C ASN A 6 -29.18 17.09 -34.31
N ALA A 7 -28.65 17.96 -33.46
CA ALA A 7 -29.45 19.01 -32.80
C ALA A 7 -29.40 20.39 -33.48
N ILE A 8 -28.54 20.61 -34.49
CA ILE A 8 -28.34 21.96 -35.07
C ILE A 8 -29.05 22.16 -36.42
N VAL A 9 -29.49 21.08 -37.09
CA VAL A 9 -30.12 21.16 -38.43
C VAL A 9 -31.62 21.50 -38.39
N ALA A 10 -32.25 21.62 -37.21
CA ALA A 10 -33.70 21.76 -37.09
C ALA A 10 -34.25 23.20 -36.95
N ILE A 11 -33.42 24.26 -36.97
CA ILE A 11 -33.88 25.63 -36.62
C ILE A 11 -34.06 26.56 -37.84
N TYR A 12 -33.56 26.23 -39.03
CA TYR A 12 -33.69 27.12 -40.20
C TYR A 12 -34.31 26.42 -41.41
N GLY A 13 -35.64 26.34 -41.44
CA GLY A 13 -36.35 25.85 -42.61
C GLY A 13 -37.86 26.09 -42.58
N LYS A 14 -38.33 27.30 -42.90
CA LYS A 14 -39.59 27.48 -43.64
C LYS A 14 -39.85 28.91 -44.15
N HIS A 15 -40.33 28.96 -45.40
CA HIS A 15 -40.96 30.06 -46.14
C HIS A 15 -40.01 31.16 -46.66
N ILE A 16 -40.04 31.59 -47.93
CA ILE A 16 -41.18 32.09 -48.75
C ILE A 16 -40.93 31.83 -50.27
N ARG A 17 -42.04 31.75 -51.04
CA ARG A 17 -42.21 31.48 -52.48
C ARG A 17 -41.73 32.60 -53.45
N HIS A 18 -41.49 32.20 -54.70
CA HIS A 18 -41.66 32.91 -56.00
C HIS A 18 -41.66 34.46 -56.03
N LYS A 19 -40.78 35.08 -56.85
CA LYS A 19 -41.14 35.72 -58.15
C LYS A 19 -39.93 36.38 -58.85
N SER A 20 -39.93 36.24 -60.18
CA SER A 20 -39.47 37.15 -61.25
C SER A 20 -38.01 37.61 -61.33
N GLU A 21 -37.44 37.31 -62.51
CA GLU A 21 -36.35 38.00 -63.21
C GLU A 21 -36.39 39.53 -63.03
N ARG A 22 -35.30 40.12 -62.55
CA ARG A 22 -34.99 41.55 -62.69
C ARG A 22 -33.48 41.78 -62.69
N MET A 23 -33.07 42.72 -63.53
CA MET A 23 -31.71 43.17 -63.85
C MET A 23 -30.84 43.43 -62.61
N LEU A 24 -29.60 42.94 -62.67
CA LEU A 24 -28.52 43.18 -61.70
C LEU A 24 -28.23 44.68 -61.54
N SER A 25 -28.12 45.12 -60.30
CA SER A 25 -27.75 46.48 -59.89
C SER A 25 -26.42 46.46 -59.12
N ALA A 26 -25.66 47.55 -59.21
CA ALA A 26 -24.30 47.70 -58.65
C ALA A 26 -24.17 47.51 -57.11
N SER A 27 -25.27 47.26 -56.39
CA SER A 27 -25.28 46.92 -54.96
C SER A 27 -24.77 45.51 -54.64
N ASP A 28 -24.82 44.58 -55.58
CA ASP A 28 -24.46 43.16 -55.33
C ASP A 28 -22.94 42.94 -55.23
N TYR A 29 -22.14 43.89 -55.72
CA TYR A 29 -20.68 43.85 -55.61
C TYR A 29 -20.16 44.19 -54.20
N CYS A 30 -20.89 44.98 -53.41
CA CYS A 30 -20.47 45.31 -52.04
C CYS A 30 -20.64 44.13 -51.07
N VAL A 31 -21.68 43.31 -51.26
CA VAL A 31 -21.98 42.18 -50.35
C VAL A 31 -20.98 41.03 -50.50
N HIS A 32 -20.43 40.82 -51.70
CA HIS A 32 -19.41 39.80 -51.93
C HIS A 32 -18.04 40.14 -51.31
N PHE A 33 -17.70 41.42 -51.13
CA PHE A 33 -16.42 41.83 -50.57
C PHE A 33 -16.34 41.60 -49.05
N GLU A 34 -17.45 41.80 -48.32
CA GLU A 34 -17.51 41.55 -46.88
C GLU A 34 -17.51 40.05 -46.53
N TYR A 35 -18.12 39.21 -47.37
CA TYR A 35 -18.17 37.75 -47.16
C TYR A 35 -16.81 37.05 -47.34
N SER A 36 -15.98 37.52 -48.28
CA SER A 36 -14.60 37.03 -48.47
C SER A 36 -13.72 37.32 -47.23
N SER A 37 -13.86 38.52 -46.67
CA SER A 37 -13.06 38.97 -45.51
C SER A 37 -13.36 38.20 -44.21
N THR A 38 -14.58 37.69 -44.06
CA THR A 38 -15.03 36.93 -42.88
C THR A 38 -14.63 35.45 -42.98
N LEU A 39 -14.69 34.85 -44.16
CA LEU A 39 -14.20 33.49 -44.40
C LEU A 39 -12.68 33.35 -44.20
N ASP A 40 -11.91 34.35 -44.63
CA ASP A 40 -10.45 34.37 -44.41
C ASP A 40 -10.09 34.48 -42.93
N LYS A 41 -10.83 35.27 -42.15
CA LYS A 41 -10.68 35.36 -40.69
C LYS A 41 -10.97 34.02 -40.00
N ILE A 42 -12.03 33.32 -40.41
CA ILE A 42 -12.40 32.01 -39.87
C ILE A 42 -11.32 30.95 -40.18
N ASN A 43 -10.80 30.93 -41.40
CA ASN A 43 -9.72 30.00 -41.76
C ASN A 43 -8.41 30.31 -41.04
N ARG A 44 -8.10 31.59 -40.80
CA ARG A 44 -6.93 32.00 -40.01
C ARG A 44 -7.09 31.60 -38.54
N MET A 45 -8.27 31.75 -37.95
CA MET A 45 -8.57 31.28 -36.59
C MET A 45 -8.48 29.76 -36.46
N LYS A 46 -9.00 28.99 -37.44
CA LYS A 46 -8.87 27.53 -37.46
C LYS A 46 -7.41 27.07 -37.53
N LYS A 47 -6.57 27.74 -38.32
CA LYS A 47 -5.12 27.46 -38.37
C LYS A 47 -4.43 27.78 -37.05
N VAL A 48 -4.78 28.89 -36.39
CA VAL A 48 -4.23 29.26 -35.08
C VAL A 48 -4.64 28.25 -34.00
N ILE A 49 -5.90 27.83 -33.99
CA ILE A 49 -6.38 26.81 -33.05
C ILE A 49 -5.67 25.48 -33.31
N LEU A 50 -5.53 25.04 -34.57
CA LEU A 50 -4.82 23.80 -34.91
C LEU A 50 -3.36 23.84 -34.46
N ILE A 51 -2.66 24.97 -34.67
CA ILE A 51 -1.28 25.16 -34.23
C ILE A 51 -1.19 25.14 -32.70
N LEU A 52 -2.10 25.82 -32.00
CA LEU A 52 -2.15 25.80 -30.52
C LEU A 52 -2.40 24.38 -29.99
N THR A 53 -3.30 23.61 -30.61
CA THR A 53 -3.57 22.23 -30.21
C THR A 53 -2.34 21.34 -30.45
N ILE A 54 -1.63 21.50 -31.57
CA ILE A 54 -0.38 20.77 -31.85
C ILE A 54 0.71 21.16 -30.86
N ILE A 55 0.82 22.45 -30.49
CA ILE A 55 1.77 22.92 -29.47
C ILE A 55 1.43 22.33 -28.09
N VAL A 56 0.15 22.28 -27.71
CA VAL A 56 -0.28 21.66 -26.44
C VAL A 56 -0.01 20.16 -26.44
N ILE A 57 -0.22 19.45 -27.55
CA ILE A 57 0.10 18.02 -27.68
C ILE A 57 1.62 17.80 -27.65
N ALA A 58 2.41 18.68 -28.29
CA ALA A 58 3.88 18.62 -28.27
C ALA A 58 4.46 18.95 -26.87
N LEU A 59 3.80 19.83 -26.11
CA LEU A 59 4.15 20.12 -24.71
C LEU A 59 3.63 19.05 -23.74
N SER A 60 2.74 18.16 -24.18
CA SER A 60 2.12 17.12 -23.33
C SER A 60 2.95 15.84 -23.22
N CYS A 61 4.08 15.70 -23.95
CA CYS A 61 4.94 14.52 -23.87
C CYS A 61 6.43 14.86 -23.97
N SER A 62 7.05 15.13 -22.83
CA SER A 62 8.25 14.40 -22.36
C SER A 62 8.58 14.85 -20.95
N ARG A 63 7.89 14.28 -19.96
CA ARG A 63 8.51 14.13 -18.64
C ARG A 63 9.40 12.89 -18.71
N ASP A 64 10.39 12.94 -19.60
CA ASP A 64 11.61 12.15 -19.47
C ASP A 64 12.41 12.81 -18.35
N ASP A 65 11.87 12.72 -17.13
CA ASP A 65 12.75 12.71 -15.97
C ASP A 65 13.52 11.39 -16.14
N ILE A 66 14.57 11.42 -16.96
CA ILE A 66 15.72 10.53 -16.81
C ILE A 66 16.17 10.84 -15.41
N VAL A 67 15.58 10.13 -14.45
CA VAL A 67 16.09 10.06 -13.09
C VAL A 67 17.44 9.40 -13.30
N ASP A 68 18.46 10.23 -13.47
CA ASP A 68 19.84 9.91 -13.23
C ASP A 68 19.92 9.56 -11.75
N SER A 69 19.38 8.38 -11.42
CA SER A 69 19.26 7.89 -10.07
C SER A 69 20.66 7.41 -9.72
N LYS A 70 21.49 8.32 -9.21
CA LYS A 70 22.35 7.92 -8.11
C LYS A 70 21.47 7.09 -7.19
N LEU A 71 21.74 5.78 -7.09
CA LEU A 71 21.04 4.91 -6.15
C LEU A 71 21.05 5.66 -4.81
N GLU A 72 19.87 6.04 -4.34
CA GLU A 72 19.76 6.65 -3.03
C GLU A 72 20.31 5.65 -2.01
N ASP A 73 21.10 6.13 -1.07
CA ASP A 73 21.65 5.27 -0.02
C ASP A 73 20.52 4.57 0.73
N ASN A 74 20.63 3.25 0.88
CA ASN A 74 19.65 2.41 1.56
C ASN A 74 20.24 1.88 2.87
N PRO A 75 20.42 2.75 3.89
CA PRO A 75 21.09 2.37 5.12
C PRO A 75 20.26 1.37 5.93
N ILE A 76 20.97 0.55 6.71
CA ILE A 76 20.35 -0.34 7.69
C ILE A 76 19.70 0.52 8.79
N VAL A 77 18.47 0.18 9.16
CA VAL A 77 17.75 0.81 10.27
C VAL A 77 18.37 0.34 11.59
N THR A 78 18.71 1.30 12.45
CA THR A 78 19.22 1.02 13.79
C THR A 78 18.06 0.95 14.79
N PHE A 79 18.10 -0.07 15.64
CA PHE A 79 17.12 -0.26 16.72
C PHE A 79 17.79 -0.02 18.06
N ASN A 80 17.16 0.79 18.91
CA ASN A 80 17.56 0.94 20.30
C ASN A 80 16.90 -0.20 21.10
N ILE A 81 17.53 -1.37 21.06
CA ILE A 81 17.06 -2.54 21.80
C ILE A 81 17.67 -2.47 23.21
N PRO A 82 16.84 -2.49 24.27
CA PRO A 82 17.34 -2.53 25.65
C PRO A 82 18.23 -3.74 25.91
N ALA A 83 19.22 -3.60 26.80
CA ALA A 83 20.23 -4.64 27.04
C ALA A 83 19.68 -5.91 27.70
N ASP A 84 18.52 -5.80 28.36
CA ASP A 84 17.75 -6.88 28.96
C ASP A 84 16.97 -7.71 27.93
N PHE A 85 16.71 -7.18 26.73
CA PHE A 85 16.00 -7.94 25.69
C PHE A 85 16.88 -9.07 25.11
N PRO A 86 16.26 -10.19 24.70
CA PRO A 86 16.99 -11.30 24.09
C PRO A 86 17.65 -10.89 22.77
N SER A 87 18.63 -11.68 22.35
CA SER A 87 19.32 -11.44 21.08
C SER A 87 18.38 -11.59 19.90
N LEU A 88 18.53 -10.72 18.90
CA LEU A 88 17.87 -10.83 17.60
C LEU A 88 18.08 -12.22 16.98
N ASN A 89 17.00 -12.76 16.41
CA ASN A 89 17.00 -14.10 15.82
C ASN A 89 17.83 -14.16 14.52
N ASN A 90 18.02 -15.37 13.98
CA ASN A 90 18.81 -15.55 12.76
C ASN A 90 18.09 -15.03 11.50
N ALA A 91 16.76 -15.12 11.45
CA ALA A 91 15.95 -14.64 10.32
C ALA A 91 16.11 -13.11 10.13
N PHE A 92 16.07 -12.35 11.23
CA PHE A 92 16.39 -10.93 11.27
C PHE A 92 17.79 -10.65 10.71
N LYS A 93 18.80 -11.43 11.11
CA LYS A 93 20.18 -11.21 10.65
C LYS A 93 20.34 -11.44 9.15
N SER A 94 19.56 -12.36 8.56
CA SER A 94 19.55 -12.62 7.11
C SER A 94 18.75 -11.60 6.30
N ASN A 95 17.83 -10.87 6.91
CA ASN A 95 16.99 -9.87 6.27
C ASN A 95 16.91 -8.59 7.11
N LYS A 96 18.07 -7.96 7.33
CA LYS A 96 18.16 -6.76 8.17
C LYS A 96 17.29 -5.64 7.61
N PRO A 97 16.47 -4.98 8.44
CA PRO A 97 15.67 -3.84 8.02
C PRO A 97 16.55 -2.72 7.43
N THR A 98 16.23 -2.31 6.21
CA THR A 98 16.83 -1.15 5.53
C THR A 98 15.78 -0.06 5.39
N LYS A 99 16.21 1.21 5.26
CA LYS A 99 15.28 2.34 5.16
C LYS A 99 14.18 2.11 4.10
N TYR A 100 14.58 1.77 2.88
CA TYR A 100 13.63 1.60 1.77
C TYR A 100 12.97 0.22 1.76
N GLY A 101 13.60 -0.81 2.32
CA GLY A 101 12.94 -2.10 2.50
C GLY A 101 11.80 -2.04 3.51
N VAL A 102 11.97 -1.30 4.61
CA VAL A 102 10.93 -1.03 5.61
C VAL A 102 9.82 -0.15 5.04
N GLU A 103 10.16 0.90 4.30
CA GLU A 103 9.17 1.78 3.65
C GLU A 103 8.29 0.99 2.66
N LEU A 104 8.92 0.20 1.78
CA LEU A 104 8.23 -0.67 0.85
C LEU A 104 7.38 -1.71 1.60
N GLY A 105 7.92 -2.33 2.64
CA GLY A 105 7.22 -3.29 3.49
C GLY A 105 5.98 -2.71 4.14
N GLY A 106 6.09 -1.52 4.72
CA GLY A 106 4.96 -0.81 5.32
C GLY A 106 3.88 -0.48 4.30
N LYS A 107 4.26 -0.07 3.08
CA LYS A 107 3.29 0.15 1.98
C LYS A 107 2.59 -1.16 1.58
N LEU A 108 3.33 -2.25 1.43
CA LEU A 108 2.78 -3.57 1.09
C LEU A 108 1.88 -4.13 2.21
N PHE A 109 2.22 -3.92 3.48
CA PHE A 109 1.42 -4.35 4.63
C PHE A 109 0.01 -3.71 4.65
N HIS A 110 -0.12 -2.51 4.08
CA HIS A 110 -1.38 -1.79 3.94
C HIS A 110 -2.02 -1.94 2.54
N GLU A 111 -1.45 -2.76 1.66
CA GLU A 111 -1.92 -2.91 0.28
C GLU A 111 -3.09 -3.89 0.19
N LYS A 112 -4.27 -3.36 -0.17
CA LYS A 112 -5.48 -4.16 -0.27
C LYS A 112 -5.51 -5.08 -1.49
N ARG A 113 -4.73 -4.75 -2.54
CA ARG A 113 -4.55 -5.59 -3.73
C ARG A 113 -3.94 -6.96 -3.42
N PHE A 114 -3.49 -7.20 -2.19
CA PHE A 114 -3.12 -8.53 -1.70
C PHE A 114 -4.30 -9.50 -1.67
N SER A 115 -5.51 -9.00 -1.36
CA SER A 115 -6.74 -9.82 -1.36
C SER A 115 -7.35 -9.96 -2.75
N GLY A 116 -8.03 -11.09 -2.99
CA GLY A 116 -8.63 -11.42 -4.29
C GLY A 116 -9.60 -10.34 -4.77
N ASN A 117 -10.41 -9.79 -3.87
CA ASN A 117 -11.39 -8.73 -4.16
C ASN A 117 -10.87 -7.30 -3.88
N ASN A 118 -9.60 -7.14 -3.53
CA ASN A 118 -8.95 -5.85 -3.22
C ASN A 118 -9.55 -5.09 -2.02
N THR A 119 -10.13 -5.78 -1.03
CA THR A 119 -10.80 -5.13 0.12
C THR A 119 -10.00 -5.15 1.42
N ILE A 120 -9.15 -6.17 1.63
CA ILE A 120 -8.38 -6.36 2.86
C ILE A 120 -6.86 -6.39 2.60
N SER A 121 -6.11 -6.00 3.61
CA SER A 121 -4.63 -6.04 3.69
C SER A 121 -4.20 -6.65 5.02
N CYS A 122 -2.90 -6.83 5.27
CA CYS A 122 -2.40 -7.32 6.56
C CYS A 122 -2.87 -6.40 7.71
N ALA A 123 -2.82 -5.09 7.50
CA ALA A 123 -3.31 -4.07 8.44
C ALA A 123 -4.81 -4.14 8.76
N SER A 124 -5.61 -4.88 7.98
CA SER A 124 -7.04 -5.07 8.26
C SER A 124 -7.28 -5.97 9.47
N CYS A 125 -6.37 -6.92 9.73
CA CYS A 125 -6.41 -7.81 10.89
C CYS A 125 -5.38 -7.41 11.96
N HIS A 126 -4.28 -6.78 11.57
CA HIS A 126 -3.19 -6.42 12.49
C HIS A 126 -3.18 -4.94 12.83
N ASN A 127 -4.08 -4.52 13.73
CA ASN A 127 -4.24 -3.11 14.10
C ASN A 127 -3.25 -2.70 15.22
N PRO A 128 -2.37 -1.70 15.01
CA PRO A 128 -1.43 -1.24 16.03
C PRO A 128 -2.07 -0.85 17.37
N ALA A 129 -3.29 -0.27 17.33
CA ALA A 129 -4.02 0.13 18.53
C ALA A 129 -4.48 -1.05 19.41
N LEU A 130 -4.50 -2.26 18.84
CA LEU A 130 -4.86 -3.51 19.50
C LEU A 130 -3.65 -4.46 19.57
N ALA A 131 -2.44 -3.90 19.72
CA ALA A 131 -1.19 -4.66 19.73
C ALA A 131 -1.03 -5.55 18.49
N PHE A 132 -1.33 -4.98 17.32
CA PHE A 132 -1.30 -5.68 16.03
C PHE A 132 -2.19 -6.93 15.98
N SER A 133 -3.33 -6.91 16.67
CA SER A 133 -4.41 -7.88 16.55
C SER A 133 -5.71 -7.21 16.08
N ASP A 134 -6.80 -7.97 15.95
CA ASP A 134 -8.12 -7.47 15.53
C ASP A 134 -9.14 -7.38 16.69
N GLY A 135 -8.78 -7.84 17.89
CA GLY A 135 -9.67 -7.90 19.04
C GLY A 135 -10.83 -8.89 18.88
N LYS A 136 -10.77 -9.82 17.92
CA LYS A 136 -11.81 -10.81 17.66
C LYS A 136 -11.43 -12.18 18.20
N MET A 137 -12.45 -12.97 18.54
CA MET A 137 -12.26 -14.38 18.92
C MET A 137 -11.69 -15.22 17.77
N GLN A 138 -12.13 -14.92 16.54
CA GLN A 138 -11.64 -15.52 15.31
C GLN A 138 -11.47 -14.41 14.27
N ALA A 139 -10.42 -14.52 13.46
CA ALA A 139 -10.17 -13.57 12.38
C ALA A 139 -11.35 -13.57 11.39
N VAL A 140 -11.65 -12.39 10.84
CA VAL A 140 -12.65 -12.25 9.77
C VAL A 140 -11.94 -11.62 8.58
N GLY A 141 -11.85 -12.36 7.48
CA GLY A 141 -11.15 -11.93 6.27
C GLY A 141 -12.10 -11.52 5.15
N ILE A 142 -11.70 -11.87 3.93
CA ILE A 142 -12.39 -11.51 2.69
C ILE A 142 -13.82 -12.07 2.67
N ASP A 143 -14.75 -11.30 2.11
CA ASP A 143 -16.18 -11.66 2.01
C ASP A 143 -16.81 -12.03 3.37
N ASP A 144 -16.32 -11.42 4.45
CA ASP A 144 -16.72 -11.67 5.84
C ASP A 144 -16.56 -13.14 6.29
N ARG A 145 -15.66 -13.88 5.65
CA ARG A 145 -15.36 -15.27 6.04
C ARG A 145 -14.67 -15.32 7.39
N VAL A 146 -15.13 -16.22 8.25
CA VAL A 146 -14.59 -16.42 9.59
C VAL A 146 -13.53 -17.52 9.54
N GLY A 147 -12.31 -17.19 9.97
CA GLY A 147 -11.19 -18.12 10.08
C GLY A 147 -11.28 -19.02 11.32
N PHE A 148 -10.29 -19.89 11.47
CA PHE A 148 -10.27 -20.88 12.56
C PHE A 148 -9.68 -20.35 13.87
N ARG A 149 -8.77 -19.37 13.81
CA ARG A 149 -7.98 -18.89 14.95
C ARG A 149 -8.14 -17.38 15.13
N ASN A 150 -7.81 -16.89 16.33
CA ASN A 150 -7.67 -15.45 16.55
C ASN A 150 -6.38 -14.94 15.89
N THR A 151 -6.39 -13.66 15.51
CA THR A 151 -5.23 -12.99 14.90
C THR A 151 -4.11 -12.82 15.95
N PRO A 152 -2.90 -13.39 15.75
CA PRO A 152 -1.81 -13.22 16.70
C PRO A 152 -1.22 -11.80 16.64
N PRO A 153 -0.67 -11.28 17.75
CA PRO A 153 0.05 -10.02 17.75
C PRO A 153 1.36 -10.09 16.91
N LEU A 154 1.82 -8.95 16.41
CA LEU A 154 3.04 -8.83 15.59
C LEU A 154 4.18 -8.04 16.25
N GLN A 155 4.02 -7.55 17.48
CA GLN A 155 5.15 -6.90 18.16
C GLN A 155 6.25 -7.90 18.50
N ASN A 156 7.49 -7.42 18.50
CA ASN A 156 8.68 -8.14 18.97
C ASN A 156 9.05 -9.41 18.18
N LEU A 157 8.56 -9.56 16.94
CA LEU A 157 8.86 -10.72 16.08
C LEU A 157 10.36 -10.91 15.77
N ALA A 158 11.16 -9.84 15.83
CA ALA A 158 12.61 -9.89 15.65
C ALA A 158 13.34 -10.78 16.68
N PHE A 159 12.68 -11.12 17.78
CA PHE A 159 13.22 -11.95 18.87
C PHE A 159 12.60 -13.36 18.94
N MET A 160 11.63 -13.66 18.06
CA MET A 160 10.88 -14.91 18.08
C MET A 160 11.58 -15.99 17.24
N LYS A 161 11.55 -17.25 17.69
CA LYS A 161 12.14 -18.40 16.97
C LYS A 161 11.16 -19.08 16.01
N PHE A 162 9.87 -18.97 16.32
CA PHE A 162 8.78 -19.62 15.61
C PHE A 162 7.65 -18.61 15.39
N TYR A 163 6.95 -18.74 14.28
CA TYR A 163 5.81 -17.92 13.91
C TYR A 163 4.56 -18.79 13.71
N ASN A 164 3.38 -18.15 13.70
CA ASN A 164 2.05 -18.78 13.84
C ASN A 164 1.83 -19.47 15.20
N TRP A 165 0.56 -19.73 15.51
CA TRP A 165 0.14 -20.37 16.77
C TRP A 165 0.75 -21.76 17.01
N ASP A 166 1.03 -22.51 15.95
CA ASP A 166 1.62 -23.87 16.00
C ASP A 166 3.12 -23.89 15.73
N GLY A 167 3.73 -22.74 15.47
CA GLY A 167 5.18 -22.63 15.26
C GLY A 167 5.68 -23.23 13.95
N ASN A 168 4.80 -23.49 12.98
CA ASN A 168 5.18 -24.18 11.74
C ASN A 168 6.03 -23.34 10.77
N ILE A 169 6.22 -22.05 11.05
CA ILE A 169 7.07 -21.15 10.26
C ILE A 169 8.29 -20.73 11.09
N LEU A 170 9.48 -20.80 10.46
CA LEU A 170 10.78 -20.50 11.09
C LEU A 170 11.44 -19.21 10.57
N GLU A 171 10.95 -18.69 9.44
CA GLU A 171 11.43 -17.46 8.80
C GLU A 171 10.22 -16.55 8.59
N LEU A 172 10.27 -15.33 9.10
CA LEU A 172 9.12 -14.42 9.10
C LEU A 172 8.64 -14.14 7.68
N GLU A 173 9.57 -14.02 6.74
CA GLU A 173 9.32 -13.74 5.33
C GLU A 173 8.46 -14.84 4.66
N LYS A 174 8.44 -16.05 5.21
CA LYS A 174 7.58 -17.13 4.71
C LYS A 174 6.15 -17.05 5.26
N GLN A 175 5.94 -16.34 6.36
CA GLN A 175 4.63 -16.25 7.02
C GLN A 175 3.57 -15.58 6.12
N PRO A 176 3.83 -14.45 5.42
CA PRO A 176 2.84 -13.78 4.58
C PRO A 176 2.23 -14.64 3.47
N LEU A 177 2.88 -15.73 3.04
CA LEU A 177 2.31 -16.65 2.07
C LEU A 177 0.99 -17.25 2.58
N VAL A 178 0.91 -17.58 3.88
CA VAL A 178 -0.26 -18.20 4.51
C VAL A 178 -1.51 -17.32 4.38
N PRO A 179 -1.55 -16.07 4.90
CA PRO A 179 -2.73 -15.24 4.80
C PRO A 179 -3.13 -14.93 3.35
N ILE A 180 -2.15 -14.80 2.44
CA ILE A 180 -2.40 -14.52 1.01
C ILE A 180 -3.23 -15.63 0.36
N ILE A 181 -2.90 -16.90 0.62
CA ILE A 181 -3.55 -18.04 -0.03
C ILE A 181 -4.75 -18.59 0.73
N THR A 182 -4.88 -18.30 2.03
CA THR A 182 -5.98 -18.80 2.85
C THR A 182 -7.32 -18.24 2.37
N HIS A 183 -8.27 -19.13 2.13
CA HIS A 183 -9.59 -18.82 1.58
C HIS A 183 -10.42 -17.91 2.50
N GLU A 184 -10.30 -18.09 3.82
CA GLU A 184 -10.98 -17.28 4.84
C GLU A 184 -10.28 -15.94 5.11
N GLU A 185 -9.06 -15.75 4.62
CA GLU A 185 -8.25 -14.56 4.82
C GLU A 185 -8.21 -13.72 3.54
N MET A 186 -7.15 -13.77 2.73
CA MET A 186 -7.04 -12.92 1.53
C MET A 186 -7.51 -13.58 0.24
N ASN A 187 -7.62 -14.93 0.20
CA ASN A 187 -8.10 -15.71 -0.94
C ASN A 187 -7.51 -15.26 -2.29
N SER A 188 -6.20 -15.25 -2.39
CA SER A 188 -5.43 -14.70 -3.51
C SER A 188 -4.20 -15.56 -3.81
N SER A 189 -3.33 -15.10 -4.69
CA SER A 189 -2.01 -15.69 -4.92
C SER A 189 -0.97 -14.59 -5.11
N ILE A 190 0.30 -14.88 -4.79
CA ILE A 190 1.36 -13.88 -4.98
C ILE A 190 1.52 -13.45 -6.44
N LEU A 191 1.23 -14.33 -7.40
CA LEU A 191 1.25 -14.00 -8.83
C LEU A 191 0.15 -13.00 -9.20
N GLU A 192 -1.04 -13.16 -8.62
CA GLU A 192 -2.14 -12.21 -8.79
C GLU A 192 -1.79 -10.85 -8.17
N VAL A 193 -1.23 -10.84 -6.97
CA VAL A 193 -0.75 -9.60 -6.31
C VAL A 193 0.25 -8.87 -7.19
N ILE A 194 1.27 -9.58 -7.68
CA ILE A 194 2.27 -9.00 -8.60
C ILE A 194 1.58 -8.45 -9.85
N GLY A 195 0.66 -9.20 -10.46
CA GLY A 195 -0.11 -8.74 -11.62
C GLY A 195 -0.86 -7.42 -11.36
N LYS A 196 -1.38 -7.21 -10.15
CA LYS A 196 -2.10 -6.00 -9.73
C LYS A 196 -1.19 -4.80 -9.47
N ILE A 197 0.07 -5.01 -9.08
CA ILE A 197 1.00 -3.92 -8.68
C ILE A 197 2.14 -3.67 -9.68
N ASN A 198 2.40 -4.57 -10.63
CA ASN A 198 3.56 -4.49 -11.53
C ASN A 198 3.57 -3.25 -12.44
N GLY A 199 2.40 -2.70 -12.76
CA GLY A 199 2.26 -1.47 -13.55
C GLY A 199 2.33 -0.18 -12.74
N ASP A 200 2.39 -0.26 -11.41
CA ASP A 200 2.31 0.87 -10.50
C ASP A 200 3.66 1.58 -10.38
N PHE A 201 3.70 2.86 -10.76
CA PHE A 201 4.94 3.65 -10.79
C PHE A 201 5.57 3.78 -9.41
N ASP A 202 4.76 3.98 -8.36
CA ASP A 202 5.26 4.15 -7.00
C ASP A 202 5.96 2.87 -6.51
N TYR A 203 5.38 1.71 -6.83
CA TYR A 203 6.01 0.44 -6.49
C TYR A 203 7.33 0.27 -7.22
N LYS A 204 7.40 0.52 -8.53
CA LYS A 204 8.66 0.42 -9.27
C LYS A 204 9.77 1.28 -8.66
N VAL A 205 9.43 2.53 -8.29
CA VAL A 205 10.36 3.44 -7.60
C VAL A 205 10.83 2.86 -6.27
N LEU A 206 9.91 2.37 -5.43
CA LEU A 206 10.26 1.79 -4.13
C LEU A 206 11.08 0.50 -4.25
N PHE A 207 10.76 -0.39 -5.19
CA PHE A 207 11.56 -1.59 -5.46
C PHE A 207 12.96 -1.20 -5.94
N LYS A 208 13.08 -0.20 -6.82
CA LYS A 208 14.38 0.31 -7.27
C LYS A 208 15.21 0.88 -6.11
N LYS A 209 14.59 1.61 -5.19
CA LYS A 209 15.27 2.12 -3.99
C LYS A 209 15.67 1.01 -3.02
N ALA A 210 14.81 0.02 -2.80
CA ALA A 210 15.04 -1.06 -1.84
C ALA A 210 16.04 -2.13 -2.34
N PHE A 211 16.01 -2.45 -3.64
CA PHE A 211 16.72 -3.59 -4.22
C PHE A 211 17.63 -3.26 -5.40
N GLY A 212 17.68 -1.99 -5.83
CA GLY A 212 18.54 -1.51 -6.91
C GLY A 212 17.96 -1.58 -8.32
N ASP A 213 16.78 -2.20 -8.48
CA ASP A 213 16.06 -2.26 -9.75
C ASP A 213 14.54 -2.38 -9.54
N GLU A 214 13.76 -2.18 -10.59
CA GLU A 214 12.29 -2.11 -10.53
C GLU A 214 11.58 -3.48 -10.47
N ASN A 215 12.33 -4.60 -10.48
CA ASN A 215 11.72 -5.93 -10.56
C ASN A 215 10.95 -6.26 -9.27
N ILE A 216 9.68 -6.58 -9.44
CA ILE A 216 8.79 -7.04 -8.38
C ILE A 216 8.79 -8.57 -8.39
N THR A 217 9.33 -9.18 -7.34
CA THR A 217 9.37 -10.64 -7.17
C THR A 217 8.72 -11.06 -5.85
N PRO A 218 8.22 -12.31 -5.74
CA PRO A 218 7.69 -12.83 -4.48
C PRO A 218 8.67 -12.66 -3.31
N GLU A 219 9.94 -13.00 -3.53
CA GLU A 219 10.98 -12.89 -2.52
C GLU A 219 11.17 -11.47 -2.02
N ARG A 220 11.19 -10.48 -2.91
CA ARG A 220 11.37 -9.07 -2.54
C ARG A 220 10.15 -8.52 -1.79
N ILE A 221 8.95 -8.91 -2.20
CA ILE A 221 7.71 -8.58 -1.47
C ILE A 221 7.78 -9.12 -0.04
N TYR A 222 8.07 -10.40 0.11
CA TYR A 222 8.13 -11.07 1.41
C TYR A 222 9.24 -10.53 2.31
N LYS A 223 10.43 -10.29 1.75
CA LYS A 223 11.54 -9.64 2.47
C LYS A 223 11.18 -8.25 2.95
N SER A 224 10.55 -7.44 2.12
CA SER A 224 10.13 -6.09 2.51
C SER A 224 9.09 -6.12 3.64
N ILE A 225 8.07 -6.97 3.54
CA ILE A 225 7.07 -7.14 4.62
C ILE A 225 7.78 -7.57 5.92
N GLY A 226 8.63 -8.59 5.87
CA GLY A 226 9.39 -9.02 7.05
C GLY A 226 10.28 -7.93 7.64
N GLN A 227 10.95 -7.11 6.80
CA GLN A 227 11.74 -5.97 7.28
C GLN A 227 10.87 -4.96 8.03
N TYR A 228 9.68 -4.66 7.53
CA TYR A 228 8.72 -3.79 8.22
C TYR A 228 8.28 -4.40 9.56
N GLU A 229 7.89 -5.67 9.57
CA GLU A 229 7.42 -6.37 10.78
C GLU A 229 8.51 -6.48 11.86
N TYR A 230 9.78 -6.67 11.48
CA TYR A 230 10.90 -6.62 12.42
C TYR A 230 11.08 -5.25 13.09
N THR A 231 10.54 -4.17 12.53
CA THR A 231 10.60 -2.84 13.15
C THR A 231 9.58 -2.64 14.26
N LEU A 232 8.62 -3.55 14.41
CA LEU A 232 7.53 -3.46 15.38
C LEU A 232 8.00 -3.86 16.78
N ILE A 233 8.97 -3.13 17.32
CA ILE A 233 9.57 -3.38 18.63
C ILE A 233 8.81 -2.61 19.72
N SER A 234 8.43 -3.32 20.78
CA SER A 234 7.81 -2.77 21.99
C SER A 234 8.66 -3.18 23.20
N ALA A 235 9.38 -2.21 23.77
CA ALA A 235 10.37 -2.44 24.84
C ALA A 235 10.45 -1.32 25.89
N ASP A 236 9.43 -0.44 25.96
CA ASP A 236 9.40 0.73 26.85
C ASP A 236 8.10 0.85 27.67
N SER A 237 7.45 -0.28 27.94
CA SER A 237 6.29 -0.32 28.82
C SER A 237 6.66 0.06 30.26
N LYS A 238 5.65 0.34 31.10
CA LYS A 238 5.89 0.55 32.54
C LYS A 238 6.60 -0.64 33.18
N TYR A 239 6.24 -1.87 32.79
CA TYR A 239 6.92 -3.08 33.25
C TYR A 239 8.42 -3.01 32.94
N ASP A 240 8.77 -2.67 31.70
CA ASP A 240 10.16 -2.61 31.26
C ASP A 240 10.96 -1.56 32.05
N LYS A 241 10.37 -0.36 32.25
CA LYS A 241 10.98 0.72 33.06
C LYS A 241 11.21 0.31 34.50
N VAL A 242 10.25 -0.40 35.11
CA VAL A 242 10.41 -0.93 36.47
C VAL A 242 11.54 -1.98 36.52
N LYS A 243 11.64 -2.87 35.54
CA LYS A 243 12.70 -3.88 35.48
C LYS A 243 14.09 -3.28 35.31
N ARG A 244 14.19 -2.20 34.54
CA ARG A 244 15.45 -1.45 34.33
C ARG A 244 15.74 -0.42 35.42
N GLY A 245 14.81 -0.17 36.34
CA GLY A 245 14.98 0.83 37.39
C GLY A 245 14.95 2.28 36.89
N GLU A 246 14.22 2.55 35.81
CA GLU A 246 14.15 3.86 35.13
C GLU A 246 13.15 4.83 35.79
N GLY A 247 13.10 4.84 37.12
CA GLY A 247 12.29 5.78 37.91
C GLY A 247 10.80 5.44 38.02
N GLU A 248 10.32 4.43 37.30
CA GLU A 248 8.97 3.89 37.46
C GLU A 248 8.91 2.85 38.58
N GLN A 249 7.77 2.75 39.25
CA GLN A 249 7.49 1.73 40.25
C GLN A 249 6.12 1.11 40.00
N PHE A 250 6.01 -0.19 40.31
CA PHE A 250 4.71 -0.82 40.33
C PHE A 250 3.83 -0.19 41.41
N THR A 251 2.53 -0.06 41.13
CA THR A 251 1.54 0.16 42.18
C THR A 251 1.49 -1.06 43.10
N ILE A 252 0.82 -0.94 44.25
CA ILE A 252 0.65 -2.05 45.18
C ILE A 252 -0.05 -3.24 44.49
N GLU A 253 -1.03 -2.95 43.63
CA GLU A 253 -1.79 -3.95 42.88
C GLU A 253 -0.93 -4.62 41.79
N GLU A 254 -0.17 -3.82 41.04
CA GLU A 254 0.74 -4.33 40.00
C GLU A 254 1.85 -5.21 40.60
N GLU A 255 2.42 -4.81 41.73
CA GLU A 255 3.45 -5.59 42.43
C GLU A 255 2.88 -6.92 42.91
N ARG A 256 1.70 -6.91 43.55
CA ARG A 256 1.02 -8.15 43.95
C ARG A 256 0.73 -9.06 42.76
N GLY A 257 0.25 -8.48 41.65
CA GLY A 257 -0.01 -9.21 40.40
C GLY A 257 1.27 -9.81 39.81
N TYR A 258 2.37 -9.06 39.82
CA TYR A 258 3.67 -9.53 39.35
C TYR A 258 4.20 -10.68 40.19
N GLN A 259 4.13 -10.61 41.52
CA GLN A 259 4.55 -11.73 42.39
C GLN A 259 3.70 -12.99 42.16
N LEU A 260 2.40 -12.84 41.95
CA LEU A 260 1.54 -13.97 41.58
C LEU A 260 1.92 -14.56 40.22
N PHE A 261 2.17 -13.70 39.23
CA PHE A 261 2.59 -14.11 37.89
C PHE A 261 3.90 -14.90 37.93
N LYS A 262 4.91 -14.44 38.68
CA LYS A 262 6.16 -15.18 38.88
C LYS A 262 5.95 -16.57 39.44
N LEU A 263 5.07 -16.70 40.44
CA LEU A 263 4.81 -17.98 41.09
C LEU A 263 4.04 -18.97 40.20
N LYS A 264 3.16 -18.48 39.31
CA LYS A 264 2.15 -19.31 38.62
C LYS A 264 2.32 -19.41 37.11
N CYS A 265 2.94 -18.42 36.47
CA CYS A 265 2.91 -18.23 35.02
C CYS A 265 4.32 -18.21 34.39
N GLU A 266 5.32 -17.73 35.12
CA GLU A 266 6.69 -17.48 34.61
C GLU A 266 7.40 -18.75 34.10
N SER A 267 6.97 -19.94 34.52
CA SER A 267 7.52 -21.21 34.00
C SER A 267 7.29 -21.40 32.49
N CYS A 268 6.32 -20.70 31.92
CA CYS A 268 5.97 -20.73 30.49
C CYS A 268 6.04 -19.34 29.85
N HIS A 269 5.64 -18.31 30.62
CA HIS A 269 5.62 -16.92 30.20
C HIS A 269 6.79 -16.15 30.84
N ALA A 270 8.00 -16.42 30.38
CA ALA A 270 9.24 -15.92 30.97
C ALA A 270 9.83 -14.73 30.21
N SER A 271 10.85 -14.10 30.81
CA SER A 271 11.67 -13.03 30.19
C SER A 271 10.89 -11.77 29.81
N GLU A 272 11.57 -10.85 29.14
CA GLU A 272 11.09 -9.57 28.64
C GLU A 272 10.00 -9.75 27.56
N LEU A 273 9.95 -10.92 26.92
CA LEU A 273 8.95 -11.26 25.90
C LEU A 273 7.71 -11.98 26.46
N PHE A 274 7.67 -12.30 27.76
CA PHE A 274 6.59 -13.08 28.38
C PHE A 274 6.31 -14.43 27.69
N THR A 275 7.37 -15.08 27.22
CA THR A 275 7.35 -16.40 26.59
C THR A 275 8.71 -17.07 26.70
N ASP A 276 8.72 -18.36 27.01
CA ASP A 276 9.93 -19.20 26.89
C ASP A 276 10.10 -19.77 25.47
N GLN A 277 9.16 -19.45 24.56
CA GLN A 277 9.10 -19.88 23.17
C GLN A 277 9.04 -21.41 23.00
N SER A 278 8.46 -22.14 23.98
CA SER A 278 8.21 -23.57 23.88
C SER A 278 6.72 -23.90 23.73
N PHE A 279 6.43 -25.02 23.05
CA PHE A 279 5.06 -25.46 22.78
C PHE A 279 4.54 -26.37 23.88
N ARG A 280 3.27 -26.20 24.23
CA ARG A 280 2.58 -26.98 25.26
C ARG A 280 1.18 -27.33 24.81
N ASN A 281 0.70 -28.50 25.23
CA ASN A 281 -0.72 -28.81 25.12
C ASN A 281 -1.46 -28.07 26.25
N VAL A 282 -2.22 -27.06 25.88
CA VAL A 282 -3.00 -26.22 26.79
C VAL A 282 -4.45 -26.69 26.94
N GLY A 283 -4.79 -27.87 26.42
CA GLY A 283 -6.10 -28.49 26.58
C GLY A 283 -7.22 -27.86 25.75
N PHE A 284 -6.91 -26.90 24.87
CA PHE A 284 -7.86 -26.39 23.89
C PHE A 284 -8.12 -27.46 22.81
N ARG A 285 -9.41 -27.73 22.56
CA ARG A 285 -9.90 -28.58 21.47
C ARG A 285 -10.43 -27.72 20.35
#